data_AF-A0A0B7AQS3-F1
#
_entry.id   AF-A0A0B7AQS3-F1
#
_cell.length_a   1.000
_cell.length_b   1.000
_cell.length_c   1.000
_cell.angle_alpha   90.00
_cell.angle_beta   90.00
_cell.angle_gamma   90.00
#
_symmetry.space_group_name_H-M   'P 1'
#
loop_
_entity.id
_entity.type
_entity.pdbx_description
1 polymer ?
#
loop_
_entity_poly.entity_id
_entity_poly.type
_entity_poly.pdbx_seq_one_letter_code
_entity_poly.pdbx_strand_id
1 'polypeptide(L)' 'MEQQKNIIDQALSDTMRVNIIHWNAEGIYNKKQALAVRLASEKIDVACIQETHLNPQHRFSV' A
#
# COMPACT_ATOMS: atom_id res chain seq x y z
N MET A 1 -22.19 -5.24 -30.85
CA MET A 1 -21.24 -4.13 -30.62
C MET A 1 -21.24 -3.67 -29.17
N GLU A 2 -22.40 -3.51 -28.53
CA GLU A 2 -22.50 -3.07 -27.12
C GLU A 2 -21.94 -4.08 -26.10
N GLN A 3 -22.12 -5.38 -26.34
CA GLN A 3 -21.52 -6.45 -25.52
C GLN A 3 -19.99 -6.49 -25.57
N GLN A 4 -19.38 -6.23 -26.73
CA GLN A 4 -17.91 -6.16 -26.86
C GLN A 4 -17.35 -4.93 -26.16
N LYS A 5 -18.09 -3.81 -26.17
CA LYS A 5 -17.72 -2.58 -25.46
C LYS A 5 -17.68 -2.80 -23.94
N ASN A 6 -18.68 -3.49 -23.38
CA ASN A 6 -18.71 -3.87 -21.95
C ASN A 6 -17.56 -4.82 -21.55
N ILE A 7 -17.13 -5.73 -22.43
CA ILE A 7 -15.99 -6.63 -22.17
C ILE A 7 -14.68 -5.84 -22.11
N ILE A 8 -14.50 -4.88 -23.03
CA ILE A 8 -13.32 -4.01 -23.07
C ILE A 8 -13.32 -3.08 -21.85
N ASP A 9 -14.45 -2.49 -21.50
CA ASP A 9 -14.56 -1.61 -20.33
C ASP A 9 -14.33 -2.37 -19.00
N GLN A 10 -14.77 -3.63 -18.90
CA GLN A 10 -14.49 -4.48 -17.74
C GLN A 10 -13.01 -4.88 -17.66
N ALA A 11 -12.40 -5.28 -18.77
CA ALA A 11 -10.97 -5.61 -18.87
C ALA A 11 -10.06 -4.39 -18.68
N LEU A 12 -10.53 -3.20 -19.08
CA LEU A 12 -9.91 -1.92 -18.76
C LEU A 12 -10.17 -1.51 -17.31
N SER A 13 -11.27 -1.92 -16.66
CA SER A 13 -11.46 -1.68 -15.22
C SER A 13 -10.54 -2.56 -14.35
N ASP A 14 -10.11 -3.70 -14.90
CA ASP A 14 -9.02 -4.54 -14.39
C ASP A 14 -7.63 -3.97 -14.71
N THR A 15 -7.52 -2.78 -15.33
CA THR A 15 -6.24 -2.06 -15.40
C THR A 15 -5.73 -1.86 -13.98
N MET A 16 -4.57 -2.46 -13.69
CA MET A 16 -3.76 -2.33 -12.47
C MET A 16 -4.28 -1.28 -11.47
N ARG A 17 -5.18 -1.70 -10.57
CA ARG A 17 -5.48 -0.90 -9.38
C ARG A 17 -4.23 -0.89 -8.51
N VAL A 18 -3.71 0.31 -8.26
CA VAL A 18 -2.60 0.53 -7.33
C VAL A 18 -3.18 0.89 -5.97
N ASN A 19 -2.88 0.09 -4.96
CA ASN A 19 -3.32 0.30 -3.59
C ASN A 19 -2.28 1.14 -2.84
N ILE A 20 -2.68 2.35 -2.44
CA ILE A 20 -1.81 3.30 -1.76
C ILE A 20 -2.35 3.55 -0.35
N ILE A 21 -1.48 3.46 0.66
CA ILE A 21 -1.80 3.88 2.04
C ILE A 21 -1.00 5.10 2.44
N HIS A 22 -1.65 6.00 3.19
CA HIS A 22 -1.02 7.13 3.87
C HIS A 22 -1.24 6.96 5.36
N TRP A 23 -0.16 6.94 6.13
CA TRP A 23 -0.24 6.66 7.55
C TRP A 23 0.74 7.51 8.35
N ASN A 24 0.21 8.28 9.29
CA ASN A 24 1.00 8.87 10.36
C ASN A 24 1.28 7.80 11.43
N ALA A 25 2.54 7.41 11.55
CA ALA A 25 2.93 6.30 12.41
C ALA A 25 3.04 6.69 13.88
N GLU A 26 3.27 7.96 14.24
CA GLU A 26 3.61 8.38 15.60
C GLU A 26 4.65 7.43 16.24
N GLY A 27 5.81 7.30 15.59
CA GLY A 27 6.86 6.34 15.93
C GLY A 27 6.61 4.91 15.40
N ILE A 28 7.52 4.42 14.54
CA ILE A 28 7.31 3.17 13.78
C ILE A 28 7.82 1.90 14.48
N TYR A 29 8.76 2.01 15.42
CA TYR A 29 9.53 0.87 15.95
C TYR A 29 8.68 -0.26 16.52
N ASN A 30 7.66 0.07 17.33
CA ASN A 30 6.79 -0.95 17.95
C ASN A 30 5.68 -1.45 17.01
N LYS A 31 5.61 -0.93 15.78
CA LYS A 31 4.52 -1.17 14.83
C LYS A 31 4.95 -1.98 13.61
N LYS A 32 6.23 -2.38 13.53
CA LYS A 32 6.80 -3.10 12.36
C LYS A 32 6.00 -4.34 11.98
N GLN A 33 5.71 -5.23 12.94
CA GLN A 33 4.98 -6.48 12.64
C GLN A 33 3.55 -6.19 12.18
N ALA A 34 2.84 -5.27 12.86
CA ALA A 34 1.49 -4.88 12.48
C ALA A 34 1.46 -4.24 11.08
N LEU A 35 2.45 -3.40 10.75
CA LEU A 35 2.60 -2.83 9.42
C LEU A 35 2.82 -3.93 8.37
N ALA A 36 3.75 -4.86 8.59
CA ALA A 36 4.02 -5.95 7.64
C ALA A 36 2.78 -6.79 7.36
N VAL A 37 2.02 -7.15 8.40
CA VAL A 37 0.76 -7.89 8.27
C VAL A 37 -0.24 -7.11 7.43
N ARG A 38 -0.42 -5.81 7.70
CA ARG A 38 -1.38 -4.96 7.00
C ARG A 38 -1.02 -4.78 5.52
N LEU A 39 0.26 -4.50 5.22
CA LEU A 39 0.73 -4.33 3.84
C LEU A 39 0.43 -5.58 3.00
N ALA A 40 0.68 -6.76 3.57
CA ALA A 40 0.40 -8.03 2.91
C ALA A 40 -1.11 -8.32 2.78
N SER A 41 -1.89 -8.12 3.85
CA SER A 41 -3.32 -8.45 3.86
C SER A 41 -4.14 -7.57 2.92
N GLU A 42 -3.80 -6.28 2.85
CA GLU A 42 -4.50 -5.30 2.01
C GLU A 42 -3.90 -5.21 0.60
N LYS A 43 -2.86 -5.99 0.29
CA LYS A 43 -2.14 -5.97 -1.00
C LYS A 43 -1.72 -4.55 -1.39
N ILE A 44 -1.06 -3.86 -0.45
CA ILE A 44 -0.60 -2.49 -0.64
C ILE A 44 0.62 -2.46 -1.55
N ASP A 45 0.55 -1.64 -2.60
CA ASP A 45 1.63 -1.45 -3.55
C ASP A 45 2.57 -0.30 -3.13
N VAL A 46 2.00 0.77 -2.56
CA VAL A 46 2.75 1.96 -2.10
C VAL A 46 2.30 2.36 -0.70
N ALA A 47 3.25 2.54 0.21
CA ALA A 47 3.00 3.00 1.57
C ALA A 47 3.75 4.29 1.88
N CYS A 48 3.00 5.36 2.13
CA CYS A 48 3.51 6.65 2.59
C CYS A 48 3.41 6.72 4.11
N ILE A 49 4.55 6.69 4.81
CA ILE A 49 4.60 6.69 6.28
C ILE A 49 5.22 7.99 6.80
N GLN A 50 4.51 8.67 7.70
CA GLN A 50 4.90 9.95 8.32
C GLN A 50 5.20 9.76 9.82
N GLU A 51 5.89 10.74 10.42
CA GLU A 51 6.26 10.76 11.85
C GLU A 51 6.88 9.43 12.32
N THR A 52 7.80 8.90 11.51
CA THR A 52 8.39 7.57 11.75
C THR A 52 9.29 7.53 12.98
N HIS A 53 9.82 8.69 13.39
CA HIS A 53 10.80 8.86 14.47
C HIS A 53 12.04 7.98 14.29
N LEU A 54 12.38 7.64 13.04
CA LEU A 54 13.57 6.85 12.74
C LEU A 54 14.83 7.63 13.05
N ASN A 55 15.77 6.93 13.67
CA ASN A 55 17.12 7.46 13.86
C ASN A 55 17.94 7.21 12.55
N PRO A 56 18.63 8.21 11.98
CA PRO A 56 19.46 8.05 10.78
C PRO A 56 20.56 6.97 10.90
N GLN A 57 21.02 6.67 12.11
CA GLN A 57 22.00 5.63 12.39
C GLN A 57 21.39 4.22 12.44
N HIS A 58 20.06 4.10 12.55
CA HIS A 58 19.37 2.82 12.69
C HIS A 58 18.55 2.52 11.44
N ARG A 59 18.98 1.48 10.71
CA ARG A 59 18.25 1.00 9.53
C ARG A 59 16.89 0.45 9.94
N PHE A 60 15.85 0.86 9.23
CA PHE A 60 14.53 0.27 9.31
C PHE A 60 14.29 -0.64 8.10
N SER A 61 13.82 -1.85 8.36
CA SER A 61 13.32 -2.78 7.35
C SER A 61 11.94 -3.25 7.79
N VAL A 62 11.05 -3.52 6.85
CA VAL A 62 9.77 -4.20 7.10
C VAL A 62 9.94 -5.65 6.72
#